data_AF-A0A2R7RXL9-F1
#
_entry.id   AF-A0A2R7RXL9-F1
#
_cell.length_a   1.000
_cell.length_b   1.000
_cell.length_c   1.000
_cell.angle_alpha   90.00
_cell.angle_beta   90.00
_cell.angle_gamma   90.00
#
_symmetry.space_group_name_H-M   'P 1'
#
loop_
_entity.id
_entity.type
_entity.pdbx_description
1 polymer ?
#
loop_
_entity_poly.entity_id
_entity_poly.type
_entity_poly.pdbx_seq_one_letter_code
_entity_poly.pdbx_strand_id
1 'polypeptide(L)' 'MAPSAEMIDERALSKLRWRCRRGLLENDLFIERYFARHAEGGISIMQAEGLMVLMDLSDNDLLDL' A
#
# COMPACT_ATOMS: atom_id res chain seq x y z
N MET A 1 -12.32 -22.80 2.79
CA MET A 1 -11.42 -22.14 3.77
C MET A 1 -10.75 -21.00 3.02
N ALA A 2 -11.10 -19.74 3.28
CA ALA A 2 -10.31 -18.65 2.71
C ALA A 2 -8.87 -18.76 3.26
N PRO A 3 -7.83 -18.59 2.45
CA PRO A 3 -6.47 -18.62 2.97
C PRO A 3 -6.37 -17.56 4.05
N SER A 4 -5.91 -17.95 5.23
CA SER A 4 -5.55 -17.02 6.30
C SER A 4 -4.44 -16.14 5.72
N ALA A 5 -4.80 -14.99 5.16
CA ALA A 5 -3.85 -14.11 4.52
C ALA A 5 -2.87 -13.67 5.60
N GLU A 6 -1.64 -14.15 5.51
CA GLU A 6 -0.59 -13.84 6.48
C GLU A 6 -0.39 -12.31 6.45
N MET A 7 -0.54 -11.68 7.62
CA MET A 7 -0.48 -10.23 7.75
C MET A 7 0.96 -9.79 7.93
N ILE A 8 1.30 -8.63 7.38
CA ILE A 8 2.63 -8.05 7.63
C ILE A 8 2.72 -7.56 9.07
N ASP A 9 3.92 -7.63 9.65
CA ASP A 9 4.19 -7.08 10.97
C ASP A 9 4.21 -5.53 10.95
N GLU A 10 4.18 -4.92 12.13
CA GLU A 10 4.19 -3.45 12.27
C GLU A 10 5.43 -2.79 11.64
N ARG A 11 6.57 -3.50 11.66
CA ARG A 11 7.82 -3.01 11.07
C ARG A 11 7.74 -2.97 9.55
N ALA A 12 7.22 -4.02 8.91
CA ALA A 12 6.98 -4.09 7.49
C ALA A 12 5.92 -3.08 7.06
N LEU A 13 4.85 -2.90 7.84
CA LEU A 13 3.84 -1.87 7.61
C LEU A 13 4.45 -0.47 7.63
N SER A 14 5.31 -0.17 8.61
CA SER A 14 5.99 1.13 8.72
C SER A 14 6.90 1.40 7.51
N LYS A 15 7.65 0.38 7.06
CA LYS A 15 8.47 0.49 5.84
C LYS A 15 7.62 0.70 4.59
N LEU A 16 6.51 -0.04 4.46
CA LEU A 16 5.59 0.07 3.33
C LEU A 16 5.00 1.49 3.26
N ARG A 17 4.51 2.02 4.37
CA ARG A 17 3.99 3.41 4.44
C ARG A 17 5.02 4.44 4.01
N TRP A 18 6.27 4.28 4.43
CA TRP A 18 7.35 5.19 4.03
C TRP A 18 7.64 5.11 2.52
N ARG A 19 7.63 3.89 1.96
CA ARG A 19 7.89 3.67 0.53
C ARG A 19 6.74 4.14 -0.37
N CYS A 20 5.53 4.23 0.17
CA CYS A 20 4.36 4.72 -0.55
C CYS A 20 4.22 6.25 -0.60
N ARG A 21 5.22 7.02 -0.14
CA ARG A 21 5.21 8.49 -0.22
C ARG A 21 5.57 8.94 -1.64
N ARG A 22 4.70 9.72 -2.28
CA ARG A 22 4.86 10.19 -3.67
C ARG A 22 5.05 11.71 -3.71
N GLY A 23 5.43 12.24 -4.87
CA GLY A 23 5.57 13.68 -5.10
C GLY A 23 4.24 14.37 -5.47
N LEU A 24 3.24 13.59 -5.85
CA LEU A 24 1.94 14.04 -6.34
C LEU A 24 0.85 13.82 -5.29
N LEU A 25 0.12 14.88 -4.95
CA LEU A 25 -0.83 14.92 -3.83
C LEU A 25 -1.97 13.91 -4.00
N GLU A 26 -2.49 13.77 -5.22
CA GLU A 26 -3.57 12.85 -5.53
C GLU A 26 -3.18 11.40 -5.24
N ASN A 27 -1.96 10.99 -5.61
CA ASN A 27 -1.43 9.66 -5.30
C ASN A 27 -1.27 9.45 -3.79
N ASP A 28 -0.76 10.46 -3.08
CA ASP A 28 -0.66 10.40 -1.61
C ASP A 28 -2.04 10.21 -0.97
N LEU A 29 -3.05 10.96 -1.41
CA LEU A 29 -4.43 10.82 -0.91
C LEU A 29 -5.01 9.44 -1.22
N PHE A 30 -4.77 8.88 -2.41
CA PHE A 30 -5.22 7.53 -2.75
C PHE A 30 -4.62 6.49 -1.80
N ILE A 31 -3.32 6.58 -1.57
CA ILE A 31 -2.57 5.67 -0.71
C ILE A 31 -3.01 5.81 0.75
N GLU A 32 -3.19 7.04 1.26
CA GLU A 32 -3.70 7.28 2.61
C GLU A 32 -5.09 6.66 2.81
N ARG A 33 -6.00 6.84 1.84
CA ARG A 33 -7.35 6.25 1.89
C ARG A 33 -7.31 4.73 1.89
N TYR A 34 -6.38 4.14 1.11
CA TYR A 34 -6.17 2.70 1.12
C TYR A 34 -5.74 2.19 2.51
N PHE A 35 -4.77 2.86 3.14
CA PHE A 35 -4.31 2.50 4.48
C PHE A 35 -5.38 2.72 5.55
N ALA A 36 -6.18 3.80 5.44
CA ALA A 36 -7.27 4.06 6.36
C ALA A 36 -8.33 2.95 6.31
N ARG A 37 -8.65 2.47 5.10
CA ARG A 37 -9.60 1.36 4.91
C ARG A 37 -9.11 0.02 5.47
N HIS A 38 -7.80 -0.21 5.46
CA HIS A 38 -7.19 -1.46 5.95
C HIS A 38 -6.65 -1.33 7.39
N ALA A 39 -6.89 -0.22 8.08
CA ALA A 39 -6.38 0.02 9.43
C ALA A 39 -6.92 -0.98 10.47
N GLU A 40 -8.20 -1.40 10.34
CA GLU A 40 -8.85 -2.32 11.28
C GLU A 40 -8.56 -3.80 10.97
N GLY A 41 -8.38 -4.14 9.68
CA GLY A 41 -8.18 -5.52 9.22
C GLY A 41 -6.71 -5.93 9.00
N GLY A 42 -5.79 -4.97 9.04
CA GLY A 42 -4.39 -5.18 8.67
C GLY A 42 -4.18 -5.26 7.16
N ILE A 43 -2.91 -5.35 6.77
CA ILE A 43 -2.48 -5.55 5.38
C ILE A 43 -1.84 -6.92 5.27
N SER A 44 -2.33 -7.72 4.35
CA SER A 44 -1.75 -9.03 4.03
C SER A 44 -0.43 -8.88 3.27
N ILE A 45 0.42 -9.90 3.35
CA ILE A 45 1.67 -9.97 2.56
C ILE A 45 1.38 -9.77 1.07
N MET A 46 0.33 -10.42 0.53
CA MET A 46 -0.07 -10.28 -0.87
C MET A 46 -0.45 -8.83 -1.23
N GLN A 47 -1.17 -8.13 -0.37
CA GLN A 47 -1.51 -6.72 -0.57
C GLN A 47 -0.26 -5.82 -0.51
N ALA A 48 0.65 -6.11 0.43
CA ALA A 48 1.91 -5.39 0.55
C ALA A 48 2.79 -5.55 -0.71
N GLU A 49 2.90 -6.77 -1.24
CA GLU A 49 3.61 -7.05 -2.49
C GLU A 49 2.98 -6.31 -3.67
N GLY A 50 1.65 -6.34 -3.80
CA GLY A 50 0.94 -5.60 -4.85
C GLY A 50 1.20 -4.09 -4.77
N LEU A 51 1.17 -3.53 -3.56
CA LEU A 51 1.53 -2.12 -3.34
C LEU A 51 2.98 -1.84 -3.74
N MET A 52 3.92 -2.73 -3.45
CA MET A 52 5.33 -2.55 -3.85
C MET A 52 5.49 -2.50 -5.37
N VAL A 53 4.74 -3.31 -6.12
CA VAL A 53 4.74 -3.27 -7.59
C VAL A 53 4.19 -1.93 -8.10
N LEU A 54 3.10 -1.42 -7.52
CA LEU A 54 2.57 -0.10 -7.85
C LEU A 54 3.57 1.02 -7.53
N MET A 55 4.42 0.84 -6.52
CA MET A 55 5.44 1.82 -6.16
C MET A 55 6.64 1.84 -7.13
N ASP A 56 6.75 0.89 -8.05
CA ASP A 56 7.75 0.89 -9.11
C ASP A 56 7.39 1.82 -10.29
N LEU A 57 6.12 2.23 -10.37
CA LEU A 57 5.62 3.16 -11.40
C LEU A 57 6.04 4.61 -11.12
N SER A 58 6.10 5.44 -12.16
CA SER A 58 6.23 6.89 -11.99
C SER A 58 4.94 7.49 -11.42
N ASP A 59 5.01 8.72 -10.89
CA ASP A 59 3.84 9.37 -10.30
C ASP A 59 2.72 9.60 -11.33
N ASN A 60 3.06 9.85 -12.60
CA ASN A 60 2.05 10.01 -13.67
C ASN A 60 1.45 8.65 -14.07
N ASP A 61 2.28 7.63 -14.28
CA ASP A 61 1.79 6.29 -14.66
C ASP A 61 0.91 5.67 -13.57
N LEU A 62 1.20 5.95 -12.30
CA LEU A 62 0.38 5.51 -11.17
C LEU A 62 -0.98 6.24 -11.13
N LEU A 63 -1.01 7.52 -11.51
CA LEU A 63 -2.23 8.32 -11.50
C LEU A 63 -3.16 7.99 -12.69
N ASP A 64 -2.59 7.59 -13.83
CA ASP A 64 -3.32 7.27 -15.06
C ASP A 64 -3.94 5.85 -15.10
N LEU A 65 -3.71 5.04 -14.06
CA LEU A 65 -4.13 3.63 -13.92
C LEU A 65 -5.63 3.45 -13.61
#